data_AF-A0A9W4ML68-F1
#
_entry.id   AF-A0A9W4ML68-F1
#
_cell.length_a   1.000
_cell.length_b   1.000
_cell.length_c   1.000
_cell.angle_alpha   90.00
_cell.angle_beta   90.00
_cell.angle_gamma   90.00
#
_symmetry.space_group_name_H-M   'P 1'
#
loop_
_entity.id
_entity.type
_entity.pdbx_description
1 polymer ?
#
loop_
_entity_poly.entity_id
_entity_poly.type
_entity_poly.pdbx_seq_one_letter_code
_entity_poly.pdbx_strand_id
1 'polypeptide(L)'
;MNSLWKQGVSRGHRSKVMSRQPNPRQIMTENTKPRPPTSKPPGLTHFLCLPLVNSASISQLENSISAFKRVHQSSHGSPEASGQTNPTRLGLPATAFRPLGTLHLTLGVMSLTRERLEQASAFLQSLDLADLIREAQRVATRSHHRNKPQQHPSHISQTSTSDAPLNISLESLHAIPRDDSATILHASPVDPTGRLYPFCVMLRDKFIEAGFVQNEAAKNKPHSSQNRQLGATQSSNTTSSPRASPSQKTSPQNLDPYTVAITREPKPRPLLLHATLVNTIYVKGRKTNQDQNAKGKSSSKRFTFDARNVVSQSPGNRPPVVATSPRPAPSHSYVWAKDFPLDAICICEMGAKKLHTGSNDNHGLNERLGEEYRVVAQRKLGHTQPSHGSPKRPR
;
A
#
# COMPACT_ATOMS: atom_id res chain seq x y z
N MET A 1 -47.80 16.17 51.09
CA MET A 1 -47.66 17.41 51.88
C MET A 1 -47.49 17.03 53.34
N ASN A 2 -46.34 17.46 53.90
CA ASN A 2 -45.96 17.67 55.32
C ASN A 2 -46.15 16.50 56.31
N SER A 3 -45.09 15.82 56.75
CA SER A 3 -43.90 16.22 57.55
C SER A 3 -44.17 16.10 59.06
N LEU A 4 -43.52 15.12 59.69
CA LEU A 4 -43.42 15.00 61.14
C LEU A 4 -42.02 14.47 61.57
N TRP A 5 -41.33 15.27 62.42
CA TRP A 5 -40.53 14.91 63.62
C TRP A 5 -39.26 14.04 63.46
N LYS A 6 -38.17 14.13 64.25
CA LYS A 6 -37.63 15.02 65.30
C LYS A 6 -36.15 14.63 65.52
N GLN A 7 -35.39 15.51 66.18
CA GLN A 7 -33.98 15.41 66.58
C GLN A 7 -33.66 14.30 67.62
N GLY A 8 -32.38 13.92 67.74
CA GLY A 8 -31.85 13.07 68.83
C GLY A 8 -30.31 12.99 68.95
N VAL A 9 -29.77 13.87 69.78
CA VAL A 9 -28.47 14.03 70.50
C VAL A 9 -27.50 12.82 70.73
N SER A 10 -26.23 13.03 70.35
CA SER A 10 -24.90 12.96 71.05
C SER A 10 -24.51 11.92 72.15
N ARG A 11 -23.26 11.38 72.04
CA ARG A 11 -22.18 11.14 73.07
C ARG A 11 -21.21 10.04 72.54
N GLY A 12 -19.88 9.99 72.72
CA GLY A 12 -18.82 10.76 73.41
C GLY A 12 -17.42 10.25 72.94
N HIS A 13 -16.41 11.11 72.81
CA HIS A 13 -15.26 11.35 73.73
C HIS A 13 -14.13 10.29 73.83
N ARG A 14 -12.94 10.62 73.28
CA ARG A 14 -11.58 10.72 73.92
C ARG A 14 -10.47 10.50 72.87
N SER A 15 -9.71 11.52 72.45
CA SER A 15 -8.50 12.13 73.09
C SER A 15 -7.18 11.46 72.66
N LYS A 16 -6.29 12.18 71.96
CA LYS A 16 -4.98 12.65 72.51
C LYS A 16 -4.26 13.61 71.55
N VAL A 17 -3.85 14.75 72.12
CA VAL A 17 -3.01 15.82 71.57
C VAL A 17 -1.54 15.48 71.81
N MET A 18 -0.61 15.83 70.90
CA MET A 18 0.60 16.62 71.21
C MET A 18 1.54 16.82 69.99
N SER A 19 1.94 18.08 69.87
CA SER A 19 2.85 18.79 68.95
C SER A 19 4.30 18.30 68.87
N ARG A 20 4.97 18.48 67.73
CA ARG A 20 6.39 18.94 67.63
C ARG A 20 6.66 19.72 66.32
N GLN A 21 7.52 20.72 66.44
CA GLN A 21 7.92 21.80 65.52
C GLN A 21 8.84 21.37 64.34
N PRO A 22 9.21 22.28 63.40
CA PRO A 22 9.58 21.98 62.00
C PRO A 22 11.08 21.79 61.78
N ASN A 23 11.48 21.31 60.58
CA ASN A 23 12.84 21.55 60.07
C ASN A 23 12.85 21.68 58.53
N PRO A 24 13.74 22.53 57.96
CA PRO A 24 13.63 23.08 56.62
C PRO A 24 14.44 22.26 55.61
N ARG A 25 13.95 22.21 54.37
CA ARG A 25 14.80 22.05 53.18
C ARG A 25 13.98 22.43 51.95
N GLN A 26 13.95 23.72 51.72
CA GLN A 26 13.66 24.33 50.44
C GLN A 26 14.79 23.94 49.49
N ILE A 27 14.54 23.00 48.57
CA ILE A 27 15.34 22.83 47.37
C ILE A 27 14.41 23.10 46.20
N MET A 28 14.83 24.07 45.41
CA MET A 28 14.12 24.71 44.30
C MET A 28 13.68 23.67 43.27
N THR A 29 12.37 23.58 43.00
CA THR A 29 11.86 22.88 41.82
C THR A 29 11.98 23.83 40.63
N GLU A 30 13.06 23.64 39.89
CA GLU A 30 13.36 24.32 38.64
C GLU A 30 12.32 23.95 37.57
N ASN A 31 11.55 24.95 37.18
CA ASN A 31 10.88 25.21 35.91
C ASN A 31 11.04 24.16 34.78
N THR A 32 10.33 23.03 34.84
CA THR A 32 10.17 22.16 33.65
C THR A 32 9.14 22.74 32.69
N LYS A 33 9.61 23.42 31.63
CA LYS A 33 8.79 23.81 30.48
C LYS A 33 8.13 22.56 29.87
N PRO A 34 6.82 22.60 29.54
CA PRO A 34 6.17 21.49 28.83
C PRO A 34 6.81 21.32 27.44
N ARG A 35 7.22 20.09 27.14
CA ARG A 35 7.73 19.70 25.82
C ARG A 35 6.65 19.98 24.77
N PRO A 36 6.95 20.67 23.66
CA PRO A 36 5.95 20.94 22.63
C PRO A 36 5.39 19.61 22.09
N PRO A 37 4.09 19.53 21.81
CA PRO A 37 3.48 18.32 21.28
C PRO A 37 4.14 18.00 19.94
N THR A 38 4.76 16.83 19.83
CA THR A 38 5.25 16.31 18.56
C THR A 38 4.05 16.21 17.61
N SER A 39 4.02 17.02 16.56
CA SER A 39 2.97 16.96 15.56
C SER A 39 2.96 15.57 14.92
N LYS A 40 1.79 14.91 14.92
CA LYS A 40 1.63 13.64 14.21
C LYS A 40 1.98 13.87 12.74
N PRO A 41 2.68 12.93 12.07
CA PRO A 41 2.95 13.06 10.66
C PRO A 41 1.62 13.27 9.91
N PRO A 42 1.59 14.16 8.90
CA PRO A 42 0.36 14.43 8.16
C PRO A 42 -0.18 13.13 7.55
N GLY A 43 -1.49 12.95 7.62
CA GLY A 43 -2.16 11.77 7.08
C GLY A 43 -1.88 11.61 5.58
N LEU A 44 -1.98 10.36 5.10
CA LEU A 44 -1.94 10.11 3.65
C LEU A 44 -3.17 10.71 3.00
N THR A 45 -2.98 11.50 1.95
CA THR A 45 -4.07 12.20 1.25
C THR A 45 -4.31 11.67 -0.15
N HIS A 46 -3.26 11.20 -0.83
CA HIS A 46 -3.33 10.75 -2.22
C HIS A 46 -2.48 9.49 -2.46
N PHE A 47 -2.72 8.83 -3.59
CA PHE A 47 -1.88 7.74 -4.07
C PHE A 47 -1.76 7.77 -5.60
N LEU A 48 -0.62 7.27 -6.09
CA LEU A 48 -0.37 6.99 -7.50
C LEU A 48 -0.75 5.54 -7.80
N CYS A 49 -1.52 5.31 -8.86
CA CYS A 49 -1.94 3.96 -9.23
C CYS A 49 -2.14 3.75 -10.73
N LEU A 50 -2.27 2.48 -11.10
CA LEU A 50 -2.84 2.04 -12.38
C LEU A 50 -4.25 1.49 -12.09
N PRO A 51 -5.33 2.16 -12.53
CA PRO A 51 -6.69 1.61 -12.43
C PRO A 51 -6.81 0.30 -13.22
N LEU A 52 -7.57 -0.64 -12.68
CA LEU A 52 -7.77 -1.95 -13.32
C LEU A 52 -9.09 -2.07 -14.06
N VAL A 53 -10.05 -1.17 -13.81
CA VAL A 53 -11.37 -1.18 -14.44
C VAL A 53 -11.38 -0.20 -15.60
N ASN A 54 -11.54 -0.74 -16.81
CA ASN A 54 -11.77 0.00 -18.04
C ASN A 54 -12.73 -0.78 -18.94
N SER A 55 -12.98 -0.29 -20.16
CA SER A 55 -13.92 -0.91 -21.09
C SER A 55 -13.58 -2.37 -21.44
N ALA A 56 -12.30 -2.75 -21.42
CA ALA A 56 -11.85 -4.11 -21.75
C ALA A 56 -11.94 -5.09 -20.57
N SER A 57 -11.80 -4.59 -19.33
CA SER A 57 -11.72 -5.44 -18.13
C SER A 57 -13.01 -5.51 -17.31
N ILE A 58 -13.88 -4.49 -17.39
CA ILE A 58 -15.00 -4.30 -16.47
C ILE A 58 -15.91 -5.54 -16.37
N SER A 59 -16.34 -6.10 -17.50
CA SER A 59 -17.26 -7.24 -17.50
C SER A 59 -16.59 -8.53 -17.00
N GLN A 60 -15.29 -8.73 -17.28
CA GLN A 60 -14.55 -9.89 -16.78
C GLN A 60 -14.41 -9.83 -15.25
N LEU A 61 -13.98 -8.68 -14.72
CA LEU A 61 -13.79 -8.46 -13.30
C LEU A 61 -15.12 -8.53 -12.53
N GLU A 62 -16.18 -7.93 -13.07
CA GLU A 62 -17.52 -8.01 -12.47
C GLU A 62 -17.99 -9.47 -12.35
N ASN A 63 -17.87 -10.25 -13.43
CA ASN A 63 -18.30 -11.64 -13.45
C ASN A 63 -17.52 -12.50 -12.47
N SER A 64 -16.18 -12.41 -12.47
CA SER A 64 -15.31 -13.23 -11.61
C SER A 64 -15.46 -12.86 -10.13
N ILE A 65 -15.54 -11.57 -9.80
CA ILE A 65 -15.74 -11.10 -8.42
C ILE A 65 -17.13 -11.45 -7.91
N SER A 66 -18.17 -11.33 -8.74
CA SER A 66 -19.52 -11.71 -8.36
C SER A 66 -19.63 -13.22 -8.12
N ALA A 67 -18.98 -14.04 -8.96
CA ALA A 67 -18.90 -15.48 -8.74
C ALA A 67 -18.19 -15.80 -7.41
N PHE A 68 -17.07 -15.15 -7.13
CA PHE A 68 -16.34 -15.33 -5.87
C PHE A 68 -17.16 -14.88 -4.65
N LYS A 69 -17.84 -13.73 -4.74
CA LYS A 69 -18.74 -13.23 -3.69
C LYS A 69 -19.85 -14.23 -3.37
N ARG A 70 -20.54 -14.78 -4.38
CA ARG A 70 -21.61 -15.78 -4.16
C ARG A 70 -21.14 -16.98 -3.35
N VAL A 71 -19.94 -17.46 -3.64
CA VAL A 71 -19.37 -18.62 -2.92
C VAL A 71 -18.96 -18.24 -1.51
N HIS A 72 -18.21 -17.14 -1.32
CA HIS A 72 -17.48 -16.90 -0.07
C HIS A 72 -18.12 -15.87 0.89
N GLN A 73 -19.14 -15.12 0.47
CA GLN A 73 -19.83 -14.17 1.34
C GLN A 73 -20.67 -14.88 2.40
N SER A 74 -20.78 -14.35 3.62
CA SER A 74 -21.70 -14.86 4.65
C SER A 74 -23.16 -14.59 4.27
N SER A 75 -24.01 -15.59 4.40
CA SER A 75 -25.47 -15.42 4.30
C SER A 75 -25.99 -14.87 5.64
N HIS A 76 -26.52 -13.65 5.66
CA HIS A 76 -27.20 -13.12 6.84
C HIS A 76 -28.57 -13.80 6.97
N GLY A 77 -28.77 -14.66 7.98
CA GLY A 77 -30.12 -14.94 8.49
C GLY A 77 -30.72 -16.33 8.28
N SER A 78 -29.98 -17.36 7.87
CA SER A 78 -30.50 -18.73 7.98
C SER A 78 -29.86 -19.42 9.19
N PRO A 79 -30.63 -19.79 10.24
CA PRO A 79 -30.14 -20.80 11.16
C PRO A 79 -29.83 -22.05 10.32
N GLU A 80 -28.70 -22.68 10.58
CA GLU A 80 -28.22 -23.88 9.90
C GLU A 80 -29.27 -24.99 10.02
N ALA A 81 -30.24 -25.02 9.12
CA ALA A 81 -30.99 -26.21 8.81
C ALA A 81 -30.08 -27.03 7.89
N SER A 82 -29.49 -28.08 8.46
CA SER A 82 -28.47 -29.00 7.92
C SER A 82 -27.01 -28.56 8.19
N GLY A 83 -26.36 -29.29 9.10
CA GLY A 83 -24.95 -29.15 9.49
C GLY A 83 -23.96 -29.59 8.40
N GLN A 84 -24.13 -29.10 7.18
CA GLN A 84 -23.15 -29.24 6.10
C GLN A 84 -22.50 -27.88 5.84
N THR A 85 -21.62 -27.47 6.76
CA THR A 85 -20.71 -26.36 6.50
C THR A 85 -19.76 -26.80 5.38
N ASN A 86 -19.94 -26.30 4.16
CA ASN A 86 -18.96 -26.50 3.09
C ASN A 86 -17.59 -25.97 3.59
N PRO A 87 -16.58 -26.84 3.79
CA PRO A 87 -15.30 -26.46 4.41
C PRO A 87 -14.46 -25.50 3.54
N THR A 88 -14.95 -25.19 2.34
CA THR A 88 -14.34 -24.29 1.35
C THR A 88 -14.86 -22.84 1.42
N ARG A 89 -15.92 -22.56 2.20
CA ARG A 89 -16.49 -21.21 2.29
C ARG A 89 -15.76 -20.37 3.34
N LEU A 90 -15.45 -19.12 3.01
CA LEU A 90 -14.72 -18.22 3.92
C LEU A 90 -15.63 -17.48 4.91
N GLY A 91 -16.93 -17.36 4.63
CA GLY A 91 -17.88 -16.67 5.49
C GLY A 91 -17.61 -15.16 5.64
N LEU A 92 -17.17 -14.51 4.56
CA LEU A 92 -16.79 -13.10 4.59
C LEU A 92 -18.01 -12.17 4.61
N PRO A 93 -18.06 -11.11 5.44
CA PRO A 93 -19.14 -10.12 5.35
C PRO A 93 -19.10 -9.39 4.00
N ALA A 94 -20.25 -8.96 3.49
CA ALA A 94 -20.34 -8.25 2.21
C ALA A 94 -19.41 -7.02 2.13
N THR A 95 -19.24 -6.32 3.26
CA THR A 95 -18.36 -5.15 3.39
C THR A 95 -16.86 -5.46 3.32
N ALA A 96 -16.46 -6.73 3.39
CA ALA A 96 -15.06 -7.11 3.20
C ALA A 96 -14.64 -7.10 1.74
N PHE A 97 -15.58 -7.25 0.79
CA PHE A 97 -15.24 -7.26 -0.63
C PHE A 97 -15.07 -5.85 -1.14
N ARG A 98 -13.98 -5.60 -1.87
CA ARG A 98 -13.75 -4.30 -2.51
C ARG A 98 -14.82 -4.05 -3.58
N PRO A 99 -15.38 -2.84 -3.64
CA PRO A 99 -16.21 -2.42 -4.77
C PRO A 99 -15.39 -2.40 -6.06
N LEU A 100 -16.04 -2.67 -7.18
CA LEU A 100 -15.37 -2.88 -8.47
C LEU A 100 -14.59 -1.62 -8.90
N GLY A 101 -15.18 -0.43 -8.79
CA GLY A 101 -14.54 0.84 -9.17
C GLY A 101 -13.36 1.25 -8.28
N THR A 102 -13.01 0.46 -7.26
CA THR A 102 -11.85 0.70 -6.41
C THR A 102 -10.63 -0.16 -6.74
N LEU A 103 -10.72 -1.05 -7.75
CA LEU A 103 -9.61 -1.94 -8.11
C LEU A 103 -8.50 -1.19 -8.84
N HIS A 104 -7.29 -1.30 -8.31
CA HIS A 104 -6.11 -0.63 -8.83
C HIS A 104 -4.82 -1.35 -8.40
N LEU A 105 -3.71 -1.05 -9.07
CA LEU A 105 -2.35 -1.36 -8.62
C LEU A 105 -1.75 -0.10 -8.00
N THR A 106 -1.52 -0.10 -6.68
CA THR A 106 -0.90 1.04 -6.00
C THR A 106 0.61 1.09 -6.29
N LEU A 107 1.11 2.24 -6.74
CA LEU A 107 2.52 2.47 -7.00
C LEU A 107 3.21 3.24 -5.88
N GLY A 108 2.49 4.18 -5.25
CA GLY A 108 3.03 4.99 -4.15
C GLY A 108 1.95 5.79 -3.43
N VAL A 109 2.20 6.11 -2.16
CA VAL A 109 1.31 6.92 -1.33
C VAL A 109 1.94 8.27 -1.02
N MET A 110 1.11 9.30 -0.91
CA MET A 110 1.51 10.69 -0.80
C MET A 110 0.75 11.42 0.31
N SER A 111 1.35 12.49 0.83
CA SER A 111 0.69 13.48 1.67
C SER A 111 0.93 14.86 1.04
N LEU A 112 -0.03 15.29 0.24
CA LEU A 112 0.06 16.51 -0.56
C LEU A 112 -0.90 17.58 -0.04
N THR A 113 -0.42 18.82 0.02
CA THR A 113 -1.26 20.03 0.05
C THR A 113 -1.86 20.28 -1.33
N ARG A 114 -2.72 21.29 -1.46
CA ARG A 114 -3.32 21.66 -2.75
C ARG A 114 -2.27 22.08 -3.78
N GLU A 115 -1.32 22.91 -3.38
CA GLU A 115 -0.25 23.42 -4.26
C GLU A 115 0.67 22.28 -4.69
N ARG A 116 1.02 21.39 -3.76
CA ARG A 116 1.81 20.17 -4.06
C ARG A 116 1.06 19.20 -4.96
N LEU A 117 -0.27 19.15 -4.87
CA LEU A 117 -1.10 18.35 -5.76
C LEU A 117 -1.09 18.89 -7.20
N GLU A 118 -1.20 20.21 -7.38
CA GLU A 118 -1.10 20.84 -8.70
C GLU A 118 0.29 20.57 -9.33
N GLN A 119 1.36 20.68 -8.55
CA GLN A 119 2.71 20.31 -8.98
C GLN A 119 2.84 18.83 -9.36
N ALA A 120 2.30 17.92 -8.56
CA ALA A 120 2.32 16.48 -8.86
C ALA A 120 1.52 16.14 -10.12
N SER A 121 0.42 16.86 -10.34
CA SER A 121 -0.45 16.71 -11.50
C SER A 121 0.27 17.19 -12.77
N ALA A 122 0.89 18.37 -12.73
CA ALA A 122 1.71 18.89 -13.82
C ALA A 122 2.90 17.96 -14.11
N PHE A 123 3.56 17.46 -13.06
CA PHE A 123 4.65 16.48 -13.19
C PHE A 123 4.19 15.22 -13.91
N LEU A 124 3.05 14.64 -13.53
CA LEU A 124 2.47 13.48 -14.22
C LEU A 124 2.29 13.74 -15.72
N GLN A 125 1.81 14.93 -16.10
CA GLN A 125 1.63 15.31 -17.51
C GLN A 125 2.95 15.53 -18.26
N SER A 126 4.01 15.93 -17.55
CA SER A 126 5.32 16.21 -18.16
C SER A 126 6.17 14.97 -18.49
N LEU A 127 5.89 13.81 -17.88
CA LEU A 127 6.71 12.60 -18.08
C LEU A 127 6.76 12.17 -19.56
N ASP A 128 7.82 11.50 -20.00
CA ASP A 128 7.77 10.77 -21.28
C ASP A 128 7.40 9.31 -20.98
N LEU A 129 6.12 8.97 -21.15
CA LEU A 129 5.63 7.61 -20.88
C LEU A 129 6.08 6.62 -21.95
N ALA A 130 6.26 7.06 -23.20
CA ALA A 130 6.71 6.20 -24.28
C ALA A 130 8.16 5.79 -24.05
N ASP A 131 9.02 6.72 -23.61
CA ASP A 131 10.39 6.42 -23.18
C ASP A 131 10.43 5.47 -21.99
N LEU A 132 9.57 5.67 -20.99
CA LEU A 132 9.48 4.76 -19.84
C LEU A 132 9.11 3.34 -20.27
N ILE A 133 8.17 3.17 -21.20
CA ILE A 133 7.79 1.86 -21.72
C ILE A 133 8.92 1.24 -22.56
N ARG A 134 9.59 2.03 -23.41
CA ARG A 134 10.76 1.60 -24.18
C ARG A 134 11.88 1.11 -23.26
N GLU A 135 12.16 1.84 -22.19
CA GLU A 135 13.19 1.44 -21.23
C GLU A 135 12.78 0.18 -20.44
N ALA A 136 11.51 0.07 -20.08
CA ALA A 136 10.98 -1.13 -19.44
C ALA A 136 11.18 -2.37 -20.34
N GLN A 137 10.98 -2.22 -21.65
CA GLN A 137 11.26 -3.27 -22.63
C GLN A 137 12.74 -3.67 -22.63
N ARG A 138 13.68 -2.70 -22.57
CA ARG A 138 15.12 -2.99 -22.49
C ARG A 138 15.50 -3.75 -21.21
N VAL A 139 14.87 -3.42 -20.08
CA VAL A 139 15.10 -4.12 -18.80
C VAL A 139 14.56 -5.55 -18.86
N ALA A 140 13.38 -5.74 -19.45
CA ALA A 140 12.76 -7.06 -19.61
C ALA A 140 13.62 -7.99 -20.48
N THR A 141 14.08 -7.52 -21.66
CA THR A 141 14.92 -8.33 -22.57
C THR A 141 16.26 -8.73 -21.95
N ARG A 142 16.91 -7.82 -21.22
CA ARG A 142 18.14 -8.12 -20.46
C ARG A 142 17.93 -9.20 -19.40
N SER A 143 16.80 -9.16 -18.70
CA SER A 143 16.48 -10.14 -17.66
C SER A 143 16.23 -11.53 -18.24
N HIS A 144 15.62 -11.61 -19.44
CA HIS A 144 15.43 -12.87 -20.15
C HIS A 144 16.75 -13.50 -20.62
N HIS A 145 17.68 -12.71 -21.16
CA HIS A 145 18.97 -13.22 -21.62
C HIS A 145 19.88 -13.73 -20.49
N ARG A 146 19.75 -13.18 -19.28
CA ARG A 146 20.54 -13.63 -18.12
C ARG A 146 20.13 -15.03 -17.61
N ASN A 147 18.91 -15.48 -17.90
CA ASN A 147 18.35 -16.73 -17.39
C ASN A 147 18.29 -17.88 -18.42
N LYS A 148 18.80 -17.69 -19.65
CA LYS A 148 18.84 -18.74 -20.70
C LYS A 148 20.27 -18.93 -21.22
N PRO A 149 20.90 -20.12 -21.09
CA PRO A 149 22.14 -20.43 -21.80
C PRO A 149 21.89 -20.38 -23.31
N GLN A 150 22.88 -19.90 -24.06
CA GLN A 150 22.88 -19.67 -25.51
C GLN A 150 22.03 -20.69 -26.30
N GLN A 151 20.92 -20.22 -26.87
CA GLN A 151 20.33 -20.83 -28.06
C GLN A 151 20.10 -19.72 -29.09
N HIS A 152 20.30 -20.11 -30.36
CA HIS A 152 20.41 -19.27 -31.54
C HIS A 152 19.39 -18.11 -31.62
N PRO A 153 19.81 -16.93 -32.13
CA PRO A 153 18.91 -15.80 -32.30
C PRO A 153 17.90 -16.10 -33.40
N SER A 154 16.70 -16.55 -33.04
CA SER A 154 15.54 -16.45 -33.91
C SER A 154 15.20 -14.97 -34.10
N HIS A 155 15.39 -14.50 -35.33
CA HIS A 155 15.10 -13.17 -35.84
C HIS A 155 13.59 -12.86 -35.76
N ILE A 156 13.07 -12.65 -34.54
CA ILE A 156 11.73 -12.08 -34.35
C ILE A 156 11.91 -10.57 -34.27
N SER A 157 11.32 -9.86 -35.22
CA SER A 157 11.35 -8.41 -35.40
C SER A 157 11.22 -7.66 -34.06
N GLN A 158 12.33 -7.15 -33.54
CA GLN A 158 12.45 -6.48 -32.24
C GLN A 158 11.77 -5.09 -32.19
N THR A 159 11.11 -4.67 -33.27
CA THR A 159 10.59 -3.32 -33.48
C THR A 159 9.10 -3.15 -33.16
N SER A 160 8.33 -4.22 -32.94
CA SER A 160 6.86 -4.12 -32.82
C SER A 160 6.29 -4.16 -31.38
N THR A 161 7.10 -4.47 -30.36
CA THR A 161 6.60 -4.66 -28.98
C THR A 161 6.72 -3.43 -28.08
N SER A 162 7.52 -2.42 -28.44
CA SER A 162 7.65 -1.20 -27.64
C SER A 162 6.38 -0.36 -27.66
N ASP A 163 5.68 -0.35 -28.81
CA ASP A 163 4.47 0.43 -29.03
C ASP A 163 3.20 -0.35 -28.68
N ALA A 164 3.36 -1.63 -28.32
CA ALA A 164 2.26 -2.48 -27.89
C ALA A 164 1.75 -2.06 -26.49
N PRO A 165 0.43 -2.15 -26.25
CA PRO A 165 -0.16 -1.88 -24.95
C PRO A 165 0.48 -2.69 -23.82
N LEU A 166 0.47 -2.14 -22.60
CA LEU A 166 0.78 -2.90 -21.40
C LEU A 166 -0.41 -3.81 -21.05
N ASN A 167 -0.49 -4.96 -21.72
CA ASN A 167 -1.51 -5.97 -21.46
C ASN A 167 -1.15 -6.80 -20.23
N ILE A 168 -2.15 -7.04 -19.39
CA ILE A 168 -2.00 -7.88 -18.20
C ILE A 168 -3.17 -8.87 -18.09
N SER A 169 -2.93 -9.95 -17.38
CA SER A 169 -3.96 -10.78 -16.77
C SER A 169 -3.93 -10.57 -15.26
N LEU A 170 -5.09 -10.59 -14.60
CA LEU A 170 -5.18 -10.55 -13.15
C LEU A 170 -5.45 -11.97 -12.64
N GLU A 171 -4.46 -12.55 -11.97
CA GLU A 171 -4.43 -13.97 -11.65
C GLU A 171 -4.03 -14.25 -10.20
N SER A 172 -4.22 -15.51 -9.80
CA SER A 172 -3.95 -16.05 -8.48
C SER A 172 -4.73 -15.38 -7.35
N LEU A 173 -4.66 -15.99 -6.18
CA LEU A 173 -5.22 -15.46 -4.96
C LEU A 173 -4.24 -15.68 -3.83
N HIS A 174 -3.81 -14.60 -3.19
CA HIS A 174 -2.83 -14.61 -2.12
C HIS A 174 -3.40 -13.95 -0.87
N ALA A 175 -2.95 -14.40 0.30
CA ALA A 175 -3.39 -13.91 1.60
C ALA A 175 -2.30 -13.11 2.32
N ILE A 176 -2.73 -12.08 3.06
CA ILE A 176 -1.87 -11.28 3.96
C ILE A 176 -2.57 -11.15 5.32
N PRO A 177 -1.86 -11.29 6.46
CA PRO A 177 -0.41 -11.56 6.57
C PRO A 177 -0.02 -13.03 6.37
N ARG A 178 -0.94 -13.96 6.63
CA ARG A 178 -0.76 -15.41 6.45
C ARG A 178 -2.04 -16.00 5.90
N ASP A 179 -1.94 -17.17 5.30
CA ASP A 179 -3.08 -17.92 4.76
C ASP A 179 -3.99 -18.47 5.86
N ASP A 180 -3.47 -18.86 7.01
CA ASP A 180 -4.24 -19.36 8.16
C ASP A 180 -4.98 -18.28 8.97
N SER A 181 -4.63 -17.01 8.79
CA SER A 181 -5.13 -15.87 9.55
C SER A 181 -5.10 -14.59 8.72
N ALA A 182 -5.70 -14.66 7.53
CA ALA A 182 -5.73 -13.58 6.55
C ALA A 182 -6.64 -12.44 7.00
N THR A 183 -6.29 -11.22 6.58
CA THR A 183 -7.18 -10.03 6.62
C THR A 183 -7.40 -9.43 5.24
N ILE A 184 -6.51 -9.75 4.30
CA ILE A 184 -6.54 -9.25 2.93
C ILE A 184 -6.38 -10.43 1.99
N LEU A 185 -7.19 -10.46 0.93
CA LEU A 185 -6.93 -11.26 -0.26
C LEU A 185 -6.62 -10.35 -1.44
N HIS A 186 -5.61 -10.71 -2.22
CA HIS A 186 -5.21 -9.97 -3.40
C HIS A 186 -4.88 -10.89 -4.57
N ALA A 187 -5.01 -10.35 -5.77
CA ALA A 187 -4.58 -10.95 -7.01
C ALA A 187 -3.32 -10.25 -7.54
N SER A 188 -2.54 -10.98 -8.34
CA SER A 188 -1.30 -10.50 -8.92
C SER A 188 -1.49 -10.18 -10.40
N PRO A 189 -0.95 -9.05 -10.89
CA PRO A 189 -0.91 -8.79 -12.32
C PRO A 189 0.18 -9.64 -12.97
N VAL A 190 -0.17 -10.31 -14.07
CA VAL A 190 0.73 -11.10 -14.91
C VAL A 190 0.87 -10.38 -16.24
N ASP A 191 2.09 -9.96 -16.57
CA ASP A 191 2.43 -9.36 -17.86
C ASP A 191 3.36 -10.33 -18.62
N PRO A 192 2.92 -10.90 -19.77
CA PRO A 192 3.73 -11.83 -20.54
C PRO A 192 4.98 -11.19 -21.16
N THR A 193 5.00 -9.85 -21.31
CA THR A 193 6.14 -9.12 -21.85
C THR A 193 7.19 -8.77 -20.80
N GLY A 194 6.85 -8.88 -19.51
CA GLY A 194 7.73 -8.54 -18.38
C GLY A 194 8.04 -7.03 -18.25
N ARG A 195 7.38 -6.17 -19.02
CA ARG A 195 7.57 -4.70 -19.01
C ARG A 195 6.91 -4.02 -17.83
N LEU A 196 5.77 -4.53 -17.35
CA LEU A 196 4.94 -3.90 -16.34
C LEU A 196 5.71 -3.55 -15.08
N TYR A 197 6.45 -4.52 -14.54
CA TYR A 197 7.16 -4.33 -13.28
C TYR A 197 8.26 -3.27 -13.39
N PRO A 198 9.21 -3.35 -14.35
CA PRO A 198 10.18 -2.27 -14.59
C PRO A 198 9.52 -0.91 -14.81
N PHE A 199 8.46 -0.85 -15.62
CA PHE A 199 7.72 0.39 -15.86
C PHE A 199 7.16 1.00 -14.57
N CYS A 200 6.49 0.20 -13.75
CA CYS A 200 5.92 0.64 -12.48
C CYS A 200 6.98 1.13 -11.48
N VAL A 201 8.12 0.45 -11.42
CA VAL A 201 9.25 0.85 -10.57
C VAL A 201 9.80 2.19 -11.02
N MET A 202 10.13 2.36 -12.31
CA MET A 202 10.65 3.63 -12.83
C MET A 202 9.67 4.79 -12.62
N LEU A 203 8.38 4.56 -12.87
CA LEU A 203 7.34 5.57 -12.65
C LEU A 203 7.25 5.97 -11.17
N ARG A 204 7.23 5.00 -10.26
CA ARG A 204 7.25 5.27 -8.81
C ARG A 204 8.50 6.05 -8.42
N ASP A 205 9.66 5.61 -8.87
CA ASP A 205 10.95 6.17 -8.48
C ASP A 205 11.06 7.63 -8.95
N LYS A 206 10.58 7.98 -10.15
CA LYS A 206 10.44 9.38 -10.59
C LYS A 206 9.59 10.24 -9.65
N PHE A 207 8.49 9.71 -9.12
CA PHE A 207 7.65 10.42 -8.15
C PHE A 207 8.28 10.50 -6.75
N ILE A 208 9.14 9.55 -6.38
CA ILE A 208 9.94 9.60 -5.15
C ILE A 208 11.02 10.67 -5.30
N GLU A 209 11.75 10.68 -6.41
CA GLU A 209 12.80 11.65 -6.74
C GLU A 209 12.27 13.08 -6.76
N ALA A 210 11.06 13.29 -7.31
CA ALA A 210 10.36 14.58 -7.28
C ALA A 210 9.79 14.95 -5.89
N GLY A 211 9.92 14.06 -4.89
CA GLY A 211 9.51 14.31 -3.51
C GLY A 211 7.99 14.27 -3.27
N PHE A 212 7.23 13.59 -4.13
CA PHE A 212 5.78 13.45 -3.99
C PHE A 212 5.38 12.16 -3.25
N VAL A 213 6.00 11.03 -3.58
CA VAL A 213 5.74 9.73 -2.95
C VAL A 213 6.63 9.52 -1.73
N GLN A 214 6.06 9.02 -0.64
CA GLN A 214 6.81 8.74 0.59
C GLN A 214 7.80 7.58 0.36
N ASN A 215 9.07 7.79 0.70
CA ASN A 215 10.05 6.70 0.73
C ASN A 215 9.87 5.87 2.01
N GLU A 216 9.31 4.67 1.86
CA GLU A 216 9.05 3.71 2.94
C GLU A 216 10.33 3.19 3.64
N ALA A 217 11.53 3.45 3.11
CA ALA A 217 12.80 3.07 3.71
C ALA A 217 13.33 4.09 4.75
N ALA A 218 12.83 5.34 4.73
CA ALA A 218 13.27 6.40 5.62
C ALA A 218 12.66 6.32 7.04
N LYS A 219 11.58 5.54 7.24
CA LYS A 219 10.85 5.46 8.52
C LYS A 219 11.56 4.64 9.63
N ASN A 220 12.68 3.97 9.33
CA ASN A 220 13.38 3.09 10.27
C ASN A 220 14.65 3.69 10.91
N LYS A 221 14.91 5.01 10.82
CA LYS A 221 16.04 5.61 11.55
C LYS A 221 15.69 5.76 13.04
N PRO A 222 16.48 5.21 13.98
CA PRO A 222 16.39 5.65 15.37
C PRO A 222 16.84 7.12 15.45
N HIS A 223 16.05 7.95 16.12
CA HIS A 223 16.42 9.33 16.42
C HIS A 223 17.69 9.34 17.29
N SER A 224 18.88 9.57 16.70
CA SER A 224 20.00 10.11 17.46
C SER A 224 19.85 11.62 17.51
N SER A 225 19.60 12.10 18.72
CA SER A 225 19.57 13.50 19.13
C SER A 225 20.69 14.33 18.50
N GLN A 226 20.33 15.52 18.03
CA GLN A 226 21.27 16.61 17.80
C GLN A 226 22.15 16.86 19.03
N ASN A 227 23.32 17.44 18.78
CA ASN A 227 23.87 18.61 19.48
C ASN A 227 25.30 18.40 19.98
N ARG A 228 26.27 18.91 19.22
CA ARG A 228 27.45 19.52 19.84
C ARG A 228 28.00 20.63 18.96
N GLN A 229 27.59 21.84 19.33
CA GLN A 229 28.08 23.11 18.86
C GLN A 229 29.42 23.43 19.53
N LEU A 230 30.37 23.87 18.70
CA LEU A 230 31.48 24.83 18.93
C LEU A 230 32.32 24.73 20.22
N GLY A 231 33.61 24.51 20.02
CA GLY A 231 34.68 24.99 20.88
C GLY A 231 35.80 25.54 20.00
N ALA A 232 35.85 26.86 19.86
CA ALA A 232 36.95 27.57 19.22
C ALA A 232 38.18 27.55 20.12
N THR A 233 39.37 27.40 19.54
CA THR A 233 40.60 27.90 20.15
C THR A 233 41.56 28.32 19.04
N GLN A 234 41.92 29.60 19.10
CA GLN A 234 42.85 30.27 18.22
C GLN A 234 44.28 29.78 18.49
N SER A 235 45.11 29.69 17.47
CA SER A 235 46.49 30.19 17.54
C SER A 235 47.07 30.42 16.16
N SER A 236 47.76 31.55 16.04
CA SER A 236 48.35 32.18 14.87
C SER A 236 49.66 31.53 14.40
N ASN A 237 49.97 31.63 13.09
CA ASN A 237 51.20 32.27 12.57
C ASN A 237 51.34 32.16 11.03
N THR A 238 51.16 33.31 10.37
CA THR A 238 52.07 33.98 9.40
C THR A 238 52.98 33.21 8.41
N THR A 239 52.72 33.45 7.10
CA THR A 239 53.66 33.94 6.04
C THR A 239 54.07 33.00 4.87
N SER A 240 53.95 33.61 3.67
CA SER A 240 54.62 33.40 2.36
C SER A 240 54.14 32.34 1.35
N SER A 241 53.62 32.84 0.22
CA SER A 241 53.52 32.24 -1.13
C SER A 241 54.91 32.15 -1.83
N PRO A 242 55.05 31.72 -3.11
CA PRO A 242 54.28 30.78 -3.97
C PRO A 242 55.20 29.70 -4.60
N ARG A 243 54.67 28.72 -5.39
CA ARG A 243 55.18 28.31 -6.74
C ARG A 243 54.66 26.94 -7.26
N ALA A 244 54.08 27.01 -8.47
CA ALA A 244 54.04 26.08 -9.62
C ALA A 244 53.66 24.57 -9.51
N SER A 245 52.47 24.26 -10.04
CA SER A 245 52.12 23.30 -11.14
C SER A 245 52.50 21.79 -11.04
N PRO A 246 52.01 20.91 -11.95
CA PRO A 246 50.71 20.26 -11.85
C PRO A 246 50.80 18.70 -11.95
N SER A 247 49.65 18.05 -11.75
CA SER A 247 49.34 16.65 -12.15
C SER A 247 49.71 15.55 -11.16
N GLN A 248 48.68 14.97 -10.53
CA GLN A 248 48.55 13.50 -10.46
C GLN A 248 47.09 13.12 -10.16
N LYS A 249 46.54 12.29 -11.04
CA LYS A 249 45.27 11.58 -10.84
C LYS A 249 45.38 10.70 -9.60
N THR A 250 44.71 11.08 -8.51
CA THR A 250 44.48 10.18 -7.38
C THR A 250 43.17 9.44 -7.58
N SER A 251 43.30 8.14 -7.82
CA SER A 251 42.28 7.11 -7.65
C SER A 251 41.47 7.31 -6.36
N PRO A 252 40.14 7.08 -6.32
CA PRO A 252 39.40 7.17 -5.07
C PRO A 252 39.68 5.91 -4.24
N GLN A 253 40.71 5.96 -3.40
CA GLN A 253 40.93 4.95 -2.37
C GLN A 253 40.33 5.39 -1.04
N ASN A 254 39.54 4.46 -0.49
CA ASN A 254 39.29 4.26 0.94
C ASN A 254 38.35 5.26 1.63
N LEU A 255 37.08 5.25 1.22
CA LEU A 255 36.01 5.65 2.13
C LEU A 255 35.89 4.58 3.22
N ASP A 256 36.05 4.99 4.48
CA ASP A 256 35.82 4.16 5.67
C ASP A 256 34.47 3.42 5.52
N PRO A 257 34.40 2.08 5.70
CA PRO A 257 33.17 1.30 5.61
C PRO A 257 32.03 1.87 6.48
N TYR A 258 32.35 2.59 7.55
CA TYR A 258 31.37 3.31 8.38
C TYR A 258 30.77 4.53 7.66
N THR A 259 31.58 5.29 6.93
CA THR A 259 31.12 6.42 6.10
C THR A 259 30.31 5.92 4.91
N VAL A 260 30.68 4.79 4.30
CA VAL A 260 29.90 4.13 3.24
C VAL A 260 28.57 3.59 3.78
N ALA A 261 28.53 3.08 5.01
CA ALA A 261 27.30 2.60 5.64
C ALA A 261 26.33 3.75 6.00
N ILE A 262 26.84 4.92 6.41
CA ILE A 262 26.02 6.09 6.76
C ILE A 262 25.52 6.84 5.51
N THR A 263 26.29 6.82 4.42
CA THR A 263 25.95 7.47 3.13
C THR A 263 25.13 6.61 2.19
N ARG A 264 24.89 5.33 2.53
CA ARG A 264 23.95 4.47 1.79
C ARG A 264 22.54 4.97 2.01
N GLU A 265 22.04 5.73 1.05
CA GLU A 265 20.61 6.01 0.93
C GLU A 265 19.86 4.67 0.98
N PRO A 266 18.93 4.48 1.93
CA PRO A 266 18.29 3.20 2.12
C PRO A 266 17.43 2.91 0.88
N LYS A 267 17.78 1.83 0.17
CA LYS A 267 17.08 1.42 -1.05
C LYS A 267 15.58 1.25 -0.74
N PRO A 268 14.69 1.82 -1.57
CA PRO A 268 13.26 1.66 -1.38
C PRO A 268 12.90 0.17 -1.40
N ARG A 269 11.95 -0.24 -0.55
CA ARG A 269 11.45 -1.62 -0.55
C ARG A 269 10.98 -2.01 -1.96
N PRO A 270 11.22 -3.26 -2.37
CA PRO A 270 10.77 -3.74 -3.67
C PRO A 270 9.25 -3.53 -3.80
N LEU A 271 8.81 -3.08 -4.98
CA LEU A 271 7.39 -2.78 -5.22
C LEU A 271 6.61 -4.10 -5.23
N LEU A 272 5.53 -4.20 -4.47
CA LEU A 272 4.61 -5.35 -4.57
C LEU A 272 3.38 -4.93 -5.37
N LEU A 273 3.37 -5.27 -6.65
CA LEU A 273 2.20 -5.06 -7.51
C LEU A 273 1.12 -6.08 -7.16
N HIS A 274 -0.02 -5.59 -6.68
CA HIS A 274 -1.18 -6.42 -6.37
C HIS A 274 -2.48 -5.62 -6.44
N ALA A 275 -3.59 -6.32 -6.70
CA ALA A 275 -4.93 -5.78 -6.61
C ALA A 275 -5.64 -6.37 -5.40
N THR A 276 -6.03 -5.54 -4.43
CA THR A 276 -6.79 -6.01 -3.27
C THR A 276 -8.24 -6.31 -3.68
N LEU A 277 -8.71 -7.53 -3.41
CA LEU A 277 -10.09 -7.97 -3.70
C LEU A 277 -10.94 -8.07 -2.44
N VAL A 278 -10.32 -8.51 -1.33
CA VAL A 278 -10.97 -8.61 -0.01
C VAL A 278 -10.10 -7.88 1.01
N ASN A 279 -10.74 -7.10 1.88
CA ASN A 279 -10.09 -6.41 2.97
C ASN A 279 -11.02 -6.34 4.20
N THR A 280 -10.75 -7.16 5.20
CA THR A 280 -11.55 -7.23 6.43
C THR A 280 -11.14 -6.20 7.48
N ILE A 281 -10.10 -5.39 7.20
CA ILE A 281 -9.60 -4.42 8.17
C ILE A 281 -10.60 -3.28 8.44
N TYR A 282 -11.52 -3.06 7.51
CA TYR A 282 -12.58 -2.06 7.61
C TYR A 282 -13.91 -2.65 8.10
N VAL A 283 -13.96 -3.97 8.30
CA VAL A 283 -15.13 -4.64 8.87
C VAL A 283 -15.20 -4.29 10.34
N LYS A 284 -16.27 -3.61 10.76
CA LYS A 284 -16.54 -3.33 12.17
C LYS A 284 -16.70 -4.67 12.91
N GLY A 285 -15.92 -4.87 13.98
CA GLY A 285 -15.95 -6.11 14.77
C GLY A 285 -17.36 -6.43 15.26
N ARG A 286 -17.80 -7.68 15.04
CA ARG A 286 -19.06 -8.20 15.58
C ARG A 286 -18.90 -8.30 17.09
N LYS A 287 -19.61 -7.48 17.86
CA LYS A 287 -19.80 -7.73 19.29
C LYS A 287 -20.70 -8.96 19.40
N THR A 288 -20.13 -10.13 19.67
CA THR A 288 -20.89 -11.31 20.06
C THR A 288 -21.55 -11.02 21.40
N ASN A 289 -22.88 -11.17 21.49
CA ASN A 289 -23.66 -10.95 22.72
C ASN A 289 -23.32 -11.92 23.87
N GLN A 290 -22.33 -12.80 23.69
CA GLN A 290 -21.91 -13.80 24.67
C GLN A 290 -20.81 -13.29 25.63
N ASP A 291 -20.31 -12.06 25.44
CA ASP A 291 -19.24 -11.46 26.27
C ASP A 291 -19.74 -10.46 27.32
N GLN A 292 -21.00 -10.57 27.79
CA GLN A 292 -21.51 -9.66 28.83
C GLN A 292 -20.92 -9.91 30.23
N ASN A 293 -20.17 -11.00 30.45
CA ASN A 293 -19.67 -11.36 31.79
C ASN A 293 -18.13 -11.31 31.96
N ALA A 294 -17.36 -10.84 30.98
CA ALA A 294 -15.92 -10.70 31.14
C ALA A 294 -15.51 -9.23 31.33
N LYS A 295 -15.32 -8.81 32.58
CA LYS A 295 -14.60 -7.57 32.94
C LYS A 295 -13.12 -7.69 32.54
N GLY A 296 -12.84 -7.49 31.25
CA GLY A 296 -11.49 -7.38 30.70
C GLY A 296 -11.50 -6.46 29.50
N LYS A 297 -10.48 -5.61 29.35
CA LYS A 297 -10.26 -4.70 28.21
C LYS A 297 -10.20 -5.50 26.89
N SER A 298 -11.34 -5.85 26.31
CA SER A 298 -11.42 -6.55 25.03
C SER A 298 -11.18 -5.54 23.91
N SER A 299 -9.93 -5.38 23.49
CA SER A 299 -9.60 -4.67 22.25
C SER A 299 -10.32 -5.39 21.11
N SER A 300 -11.22 -4.69 20.41
CA SER A 300 -11.93 -5.17 19.21
C SER A 300 -11.00 -6.03 18.33
N LYS A 301 -11.12 -7.36 18.42
CA LYS A 301 -10.23 -8.27 17.70
C LYS A 301 -10.54 -8.10 16.20
N ARG A 302 -9.51 -7.78 15.42
CA ARG A 302 -9.61 -7.59 13.96
C ARG A 302 -10.16 -8.86 13.33
N PHE A 303 -11.10 -8.73 12.39
CA PHE A 303 -11.68 -9.90 11.71
C PHE A 303 -10.61 -10.57 10.84
N THR A 304 -10.22 -11.79 11.19
CA THR A 304 -9.31 -12.66 10.43
C THR A 304 -10.04 -13.90 9.94
N PHE A 305 -9.58 -14.52 8.86
CA PHE A 305 -10.16 -15.75 8.31
C PHE A 305 -9.08 -16.69 7.76
N ASP A 306 -9.35 -17.99 7.76
CA ASP A 306 -8.48 -19.00 7.16
C ASP A 306 -8.76 -19.11 5.65
N ALA A 307 -7.75 -18.82 4.84
CA ALA A 307 -7.78 -18.80 3.40
C ALA A 307 -7.00 -19.95 2.75
N ARG A 308 -6.44 -20.89 3.53
CA ARG A 308 -5.60 -22.01 3.01
C ARG A 308 -6.30 -22.85 1.94
N ASN A 309 -7.63 -22.93 2.00
CA ASN A 309 -8.45 -23.69 1.06
C ASN A 309 -8.70 -22.97 -0.27
N VAL A 310 -8.39 -21.68 -0.37
CA VAL A 310 -8.67 -20.85 -1.56
C VAL A 310 -7.46 -20.15 -2.15
N VAL A 311 -6.38 -19.98 -1.38
CA VAL A 311 -5.18 -19.31 -1.90
C VAL A 311 -4.37 -20.26 -2.77
N SER A 312 -3.75 -19.73 -3.82
CA SER A 312 -2.71 -20.44 -4.56
C SER A 312 -1.58 -20.76 -3.59
N GLN A 313 -1.16 -22.03 -3.48
CA GLN A 313 -0.07 -22.42 -2.60
C GLN A 313 1.20 -21.67 -3.03
N SER A 314 1.75 -20.87 -2.12
CA SER A 314 3.05 -20.23 -2.34
C SER A 314 4.14 -21.31 -2.17
N PRO A 315 5.16 -21.42 -3.05
CA PRO A 315 6.19 -22.47 -2.96
C PRO A 315 7.03 -22.50 -1.67
N GLY A 316 6.85 -21.57 -0.73
CA GLY A 316 7.82 -21.32 0.36
C GLY A 316 7.40 -21.68 1.78
N ASN A 317 6.20 -22.22 2.06
CA ASN A 317 5.69 -22.32 3.44
C ASN A 317 5.04 -23.66 3.82
N ARG A 318 5.65 -24.79 3.47
CA ARG A 318 5.34 -26.06 4.15
C ARG A 318 6.62 -26.81 4.52
N PRO A 319 6.82 -27.20 5.80
CA PRO A 319 7.79 -28.25 6.10
C PRO A 319 7.37 -29.55 5.37
N PRO A 320 8.32 -30.42 4.99
CA PRO A 320 8.00 -31.61 4.22
C PRO A 320 7.15 -32.54 5.09
N VAL A 321 5.84 -32.56 4.83
CA VAL A 321 4.97 -33.60 5.38
C VAL A 321 5.21 -34.83 4.53
N VAL A 322 5.81 -35.85 5.14
CA VAL A 322 6.01 -37.18 4.57
C VAL A 322 4.69 -37.62 3.94
N ALA A 323 4.70 -37.72 2.60
CA ALA A 323 3.51 -37.97 1.81
C ALA A 323 3.21 -39.47 1.76
N THR A 324 2.24 -39.93 2.55
CA THR A 324 1.46 -41.12 2.19
C THR A 324 0.22 -40.66 1.42
N SER A 325 0.35 -40.67 0.09
CA SER A 325 -0.68 -40.60 -0.99
C SER A 325 -0.47 -39.44 -1.97
N PRO A 326 -0.47 -39.69 -3.29
CA PRO A 326 -0.38 -38.66 -4.32
C PRO A 326 -1.74 -37.97 -4.45
N ARG A 327 -2.00 -36.95 -3.63
CA ARG A 327 -3.14 -36.07 -3.84
C ARG A 327 -2.74 -35.05 -4.92
N PRO A 328 -3.42 -34.98 -6.08
CA PRO A 328 -3.14 -33.94 -7.07
C PRO A 328 -3.35 -32.58 -6.41
N ALA A 329 -2.31 -31.75 -6.41
CA ALA A 329 -2.42 -30.37 -5.97
C ALA A 329 -3.46 -29.66 -6.85
N PRO A 330 -4.52 -29.06 -6.31
CA PRO A 330 -5.43 -28.28 -7.13
C PRO A 330 -4.67 -27.06 -7.67
N SER A 331 -4.26 -27.16 -8.93
CA SER A 331 -3.76 -26.06 -9.77
C SER A 331 -4.93 -25.15 -10.16
N HIS A 332 -5.59 -24.56 -9.16
CA HIS A 332 -6.66 -23.58 -9.38
C HIS A 332 -6.12 -22.19 -9.11
N SER A 333 -5.22 -21.71 -9.98
CA SER A 333 -4.95 -20.28 -10.04
C SER A 333 -6.23 -19.58 -10.46
N TYR A 334 -6.82 -18.79 -9.56
CA TYR A 334 -7.95 -17.93 -9.90
C TYR A 334 -7.56 -17.02 -11.06
N VAL A 335 -8.41 -16.89 -12.06
CA VAL A 335 -8.24 -15.89 -13.10
C VAL A 335 -9.40 -14.92 -13.03
N TRP A 336 -9.10 -13.68 -12.70
CA TRP A 336 -10.08 -12.63 -12.44
C TRP A 336 -10.42 -11.85 -13.72
N ALA A 337 -9.42 -11.63 -14.56
CA ALA A 337 -9.55 -11.07 -15.90
C ALA A 337 -8.31 -11.46 -16.71
N LYS A 338 -8.46 -11.69 -18.01
CA LYS A 338 -7.36 -12.04 -18.92
C LYS A 338 -7.12 -10.95 -19.94
N ASP A 339 -5.84 -10.77 -20.26
CA ASP A 339 -5.34 -10.05 -21.43
C ASP A 339 -6.09 -8.75 -21.73
N PHE A 340 -6.04 -7.81 -20.79
CA PHE A 340 -6.61 -6.49 -20.97
C PHE A 340 -5.51 -5.42 -20.88
N PRO A 341 -5.60 -4.36 -21.70
CA PRO A 341 -4.64 -3.27 -21.65
C PRO A 341 -4.85 -2.41 -20.41
N LEU A 342 -3.76 -2.01 -19.77
CA LEU A 342 -3.75 -0.84 -18.89
C LEU A 342 -3.74 0.41 -19.76
N ASP A 343 -4.65 1.34 -19.49
CA ASP A 343 -4.88 2.51 -20.35
C ASP A 343 -4.63 3.86 -19.65
N ALA A 344 -4.40 3.86 -18.33
CA ALA A 344 -4.19 5.08 -17.56
C ALA A 344 -3.28 4.93 -16.34
N ILE A 345 -2.68 6.06 -15.97
CA ILE A 345 -2.03 6.33 -14.68
C ILE A 345 -2.85 7.40 -13.98
N CYS A 346 -3.15 7.22 -12.70
CA CYS A 346 -3.96 8.16 -11.92
C CYS A 346 -3.27 8.59 -10.63
N ILE A 347 -3.49 9.86 -10.25
CA ILE A 347 -3.38 10.33 -8.88
C ILE A 347 -4.81 10.41 -8.33
N CYS A 348 -5.05 9.69 -7.24
CA CYS A 348 -6.38 9.57 -6.63
C CYS A 348 -6.37 10.10 -5.20
N GLU A 349 -7.48 10.72 -4.79
CA GLU A 349 -7.73 11.05 -3.38
C GLU A 349 -8.00 9.79 -2.55
N MET A 350 -7.50 9.78 -1.32
CA MET A 350 -7.80 8.71 -0.36
C MET A 350 -9.29 8.74 0.04
N GLY A 351 -9.87 7.54 0.18
CA GLY A 351 -11.28 7.37 0.54
C GLY A 351 -12.18 7.32 -0.68
N ALA A 352 -12.49 6.10 -1.13
CA ALA A 352 -13.48 5.89 -2.19
C ALA A 352 -14.86 6.35 -1.73
N LYS A 353 -15.67 6.81 -2.68
CA LYS A 353 -17.04 7.29 -2.44
C LYS A 353 -18.03 6.40 -3.14
N LYS A 354 -19.19 6.20 -2.51
CA LYS A 354 -20.33 5.51 -3.13
C LYS A 354 -20.83 6.28 -4.32
N LEU A 355 -21.11 5.55 -5.39
CA LEU A 355 -21.70 6.11 -6.59
C LEU A 355 -23.22 6.15 -6.45
N HIS A 356 -23.82 7.23 -6.93
CA HIS A 356 -25.28 7.39 -6.96
C HIS A 356 -25.85 6.74 -8.22
N THR A 357 -26.82 5.85 -8.05
CA THR A 357 -27.61 5.22 -9.11
C THR A 357 -28.84 6.09 -9.39
N GLY A 358 -29.07 6.50 -10.64
CA GLY A 358 -30.13 7.44 -11.03
C GLY A 358 -30.16 7.66 -12.55
N SER A 359 -31.07 8.49 -13.07
CA SER A 359 -31.34 8.61 -14.53
C SER A 359 -30.16 9.03 -15.42
N ASN A 360 -29.08 9.55 -14.83
CA ASN A 360 -27.83 9.90 -15.51
C ASN A 360 -26.75 8.81 -15.37
N ASP A 361 -27.10 7.64 -14.87
CA ASP A 361 -26.18 6.51 -14.88
C ASP A 361 -25.93 6.09 -16.33
N ASN A 362 -24.66 5.90 -16.66
CA ASN A 362 -24.24 5.54 -17.99
C ASN A 362 -24.57 4.05 -18.20
N HIS A 363 -25.85 3.74 -18.43
CA HIS A 363 -26.38 2.39 -18.59
C HIS A 363 -26.08 1.48 -17.37
N GLY A 364 -26.36 1.96 -16.15
CA GLY A 364 -26.15 1.19 -14.91
C GLY A 364 -24.68 1.07 -14.46
N LEU A 365 -23.73 1.77 -15.10
CA LEU A 365 -22.30 1.68 -14.75
C LEU A 365 -22.02 1.97 -13.27
N ASN A 366 -22.70 2.94 -12.69
CA ASN A 366 -22.52 3.31 -11.28
C ASN A 366 -22.87 2.17 -10.32
N GLU A 367 -23.92 1.41 -10.63
CA GLU A 367 -24.32 0.24 -9.85
C GLU A 367 -23.25 -0.85 -9.93
N ARG A 368 -22.74 -1.11 -11.13
CA ARG A 368 -21.67 -2.10 -11.39
C ARG A 368 -20.38 -1.75 -10.64
N LEU A 369 -20.01 -0.48 -10.62
CA LEU A 369 -18.78 0.01 -9.95
C LEU A 369 -18.92 0.04 -8.42
N GLY A 370 -20.08 0.46 -7.91
CA GLY A 370 -20.41 0.57 -6.49
C GLY A 370 -19.75 1.75 -5.78
N GLU A 371 -18.42 1.80 -5.77
CA GLU A 371 -17.63 2.92 -5.25
C GLU A 371 -16.46 3.22 -6.19
N GLU A 372 -16.02 4.48 -6.22
CA GLU A 372 -14.83 4.91 -6.96
C GLU A 372 -13.97 5.88 -6.16
N TYR A 373 -12.69 5.96 -6.50
CA TYR A 373 -11.82 7.01 -6.02
C TYR A 373 -11.97 8.25 -6.88
N ARG A 374 -11.95 9.44 -6.26
CA ARG A 374 -11.88 10.69 -7.01
C ARG A 374 -10.49 10.81 -7.65
N VAL A 375 -10.46 10.75 -8.98
CA VAL A 375 -9.26 10.98 -9.78
C VAL A 375 -9.02 12.49 -9.87
N VAL A 376 -7.87 12.94 -9.37
CA VAL A 376 -7.48 14.37 -9.39
C VAL A 376 -6.52 14.70 -10.52
N ALA A 377 -5.77 13.71 -10.99
CA ALA A 377 -5.00 13.79 -12.22
C ALA A 377 -4.98 12.42 -12.91
N GLN A 378 -5.10 12.42 -14.23
CA GLN A 378 -5.03 11.22 -15.04
C GLN A 378 -4.16 11.46 -16.25
N ARG A 379 -3.39 10.45 -16.63
CA ARG A 379 -2.68 10.42 -17.90
C ARG A 379 -2.89 9.09 -18.59
N LYS A 380 -3.33 9.12 -19.85
CA LYS A 380 -3.50 7.91 -20.65
C LYS A 380 -2.15 7.32 -21.03
N LEU A 381 -2.05 5.99 -20.96
CA LEU A 381 -0.98 5.23 -21.58
C LEU A 381 -1.30 5.24 -23.09
N GLY A 382 -0.61 6.10 -23.83
CA GLY A 382 -0.91 6.36 -25.23
C GLY A 382 -0.76 5.09 -26.08
N HIS A 383 -1.80 4.78 -26.84
CA HIS A 383 -1.71 3.90 -28.01
C HIS A 383 -2.04 4.78 -29.21
N THR A 384 -1.09 4.93 -30.13
CA THR A 384 -1.45 5.37 -31.48
C THR A 384 -2.28 4.26 -32.10
N GLN A 385 -3.61 4.39 -32.06
CA GLN A 385 -4.42 3.76 -33.09
C GLN A 385 -3.91 4.28 -34.43
N PRO A 386 -3.55 3.43 -35.41
CA PRO A 386 -3.32 3.93 -36.76
C PRO A 386 -4.60 4.64 -37.17
N SER A 387 -4.50 5.94 -37.44
CA SER A 387 -5.61 6.72 -37.99
C SER A 387 -6.08 5.99 -39.25
N HIS A 388 -7.26 5.37 -39.22
CA HIS A 388 -7.92 4.97 -40.45
C HIS A 388 -8.06 6.23 -41.29
N GLY A 389 -7.27 6.29 -42.38
CA GLY A 389 -7.24 7.41 -43.28
C GLY A 389 -8.64 7.73 -43.75
N SER A 390 -9.00 9.02 -43.67
CA SER A 390 -10.21 9.55 -44.26
C SER A 390 -10.32 9.06 -45.71
N PRO A 391 -11.50 8.59 -46.16
CA PRO A 391 -11.67 8.23 -47.56
C PRO A 391 -11.47 9.48 -48.40
N LYS A 392 -10.42 9.48 -49.23
CA LYS A 392 -10.27 10.48 -50.29
C LYS A 392 -11.52 10.40 -51.16
N ARG A 393 -12.29 11.49 -51.20
CA ARG A 393 -13.37 11.67 -52.18
C ARG A 393 -12.78 11.46 -53.58
N PRO A 394 -13.39 10.62 -54.43
CA PRO A 394 -13.01 10.60 -55.85
C PRO A 394 -13.38 11.95 -56.47
N ARG A 395 -12.49 12.42 -57.36
CA ARG A 395 -12.73 13.56 -58.25
C ARG A 395 -13.72 13.20 -59.34
#